data_AF-A0A840VXK9-F1
#
_entry.id   AF-A0A840VXK9-F1
#
_cell.length_a   1.000
_cell.length_b   1.000
_cell.length_c   1.000
_cell.angle_alpha   90.00
_cell.angle_beta   90.00
_cell.angle_gamma   90.00
#
_symmetry.space_group_name_H-M   'P 1'
#
loop_
_entity.id
_entity.type
_entity.pdbx_description
1 polymer ?
#
loop_
_entity_poly.entity_id
_entity_poly.type
_entity_poly.pdbx_seq_one_letter_code
_entity_poly.pdbx_strand_id
1 'polypeptide(L)'
;MATPTAIAALSAPVYSPGEQMLLTVNYSDADNTPLTVTIVVTDAQGNSSAPVTASVVIDPLTVSVTDDSGRTWARVSDNGAVAVYRAVA
;
A
#
# COMPACT_ATOMS: atom_id res chain seq x y z
N MET A 1 0.68 -18.03 1.17
CA MET A 1 0.69 -16.72 0.52
C MET A 1 -0.53 -16.67 -0.38
N ALA A 2 -1.53 -15.90 0.01
CA ALA A 2 -2.63 -15.59 -0.88
C ALA A 2 -2.09 -14.80 -2.09
N THR A 3 -2.71 -15.00 -3.25
CA THR A 3 -2.31 -14.23 -4.44
C THR A 3 -2.91 -12.84 -4.33
N PRO A 4 -2.11 -11.76 -4.37
CA PRO A 4 -2.65 -10.41 -4.38
C PRO A 4 -3.48 -10.17 -5.65
N THR A 5 -4.49 -9.31 -5.55
CA THR A 5 -5.29 -8.87 -6.70
C THR A 5 -5.12 -7.38 -6.94
N ALA A 6 -5.17 -6.98 -8.21
CA ALA A 6 -5.19 -5.58 -8.61
C ALA A 6 -6.05 -5.42 -9.87
N ILE A 7 -7.02 -4.51 -9.83
CA ILE A 7 -7.89 -4.18 -10.95
C ILE A 7 -7.81 -2.67 -11.15
N ALA A 8 -7.34 -2.26 -12.33
CA ALA A 8 -7.13 -0.86 -12.68
C ALA A 8 -8.12 -0.41 -13.75
N ALA A 9 -8.65 0.80 -13.62
CA ALA A 9 -9.54 1.42 -14.60
C ALA A 9 -9.22 2.91 -14.76
N LEU A 10 -9.09 3.34 -16.01
CA LEU A 10 -8.98 4.75 -16.37
C LEU A 10 -10.37 5.40 -16.38
N SER A 11 -10.41 6.70 -16.07
CA SER A 11 -11.66 7.49 -16.09
C SER A 11 -12.26 7.66 -17.48
N ALA A 12 -11.47 7.48 -18.54
CA ALA A 12 -11.90 7.55 -19.93
C ALA A 12 -11.04 6.60 -20.80
N PRO A 13 -11.57 6.12 -21.95
CA PRO A 13 -10.82 5.26 -22.87
C PRO A 13 -9.83 6.02 -23.75
N VAL A 14 -9.98 7.35 -23.90
CA VAL A 14 -9.15 8.22 -24.73
C VAL A 14 -9.04 9.58 -24.04
N TYR A 15 -7.88 10.23 -24.18
CA TYR A 15 -7.60 11.55 -23.62
C TYR A 15 -6.94 12.44 -24.67
N SER A 16 -7.26 13.73 -24.65
CA SER A 16 -6.56 14.74 -25.46
C SER A 16 -5.24 15.13 -24.79
N PRO A 17 -4.23 15.61 -25.55
CA PRO A 17 -2.99 16.11 -24.95
C PRO A 17 -3.24 17.18 -23.88
N GLY A 18 -2.63 17.03 -22.70
CA GLY A 18 -2.83 17.94 -21.57
C GLY A 18 -4.07 17.65 -20.72
N GLU A 19 -4.92 16.69 -21.09
CA GLU A 19 -6.07 16.28 -20.31
C GLU A 19 -5.66 15.48 -19.06
N GLN A 20 -6.39 15.65 -17.97
CA GLN A 20 -6.15 14.91 -16.75
C GLN A 20 -6.64 13.46 -16.87
N MET A 21 -5.74 12.52 -16.58
CA MET A 21 -6.04 11.10 -16.47
C MET A 21 -6.21 10.74 -14.99
N LEU A 22 -7.28 10.02 -14.66
CA LEU A 22 -7.43 9.39 -13.35
C LEU A 22 -7.44 7.88 -13.52
N LEU A 23 -6.58 7.21 -12.76
CA LEU A 23 -6.50 5.76 -12.69
C LEU A 23 -6.92 5.31 -11.29
N THR A 24 -7.99 4.53 -11.21
CA THR A 24 -8.44 3.91 -9.97
C THR A 24 -7.93 2.47 -9.95
N VAL A 25 -7.19 2.11 -8.90
CA VAL A 25 -6.67 0.76 -8.67
C VAL A 25 -7.35 0.20 -7.43
N ASN A 26 -8.18 -0.81 -7.61
CA ASN A 26 -8.70 -1.64 -6.52
C ASN A 26 -7.72 -2.78 -6.30
N TYR A 27 -7.28 -2.99 -5.07
CA TYR A 27 -6.28 -3.99 -4.77
C TYR A 27 -6.57 -4.69 -3.44
N SER A 28 -6.06 -5.90 -3.29
CA SER A 28 -6.18 -6.66 -2.06
C SER A 28 -4.97 -7.56 -1.87
N ASP A 29 -4.46 -7.60 -0.65
CA ASP A 29 -3.70 -8.73 -0.14
C ASP A 29 -4.55 -9.42 0.94
N ALA A 30 -4.62 -10.74 0.92
CA ALA A 30 -5.35 -11.49 1.93
C ALA A 30 -4.41 -12.06 3.01
N ASP A 31 -3.10 -11.85 2.90
CA ASP A 31 -2.11 -12.27 3.88
C ASP A 31 -2.09 -11.37 5.13
N ASN A 32 -3.17 -11.42 5.92
CA ASN A 32 -3.23 -10.83 7.25
C ASN A 32 -2.61 -11.76 8.31
N THR A 33 -1.37 -12.21 8.09
CA THR A 33 -0.74 -13.20 8.99
C THR A 33 -0.41 -12.54 10.34
N PRO A 34 -1.03 -12.99 11.46
CA PRO A 34 -0.68 -12.50 12.78
C PRO A 34 0.72 -12.97 13.15
N LEU A 35 1.56 -12.03 13.58
CA LEU A 35 2.90 -12.27 14.07
C LEU A 35 2.89 -12.17 15.59
N THR A 36 3.52 -13.15 16.25
CA THR A 36 3.80 -13.06 17.69
C THR A 36 5.09 -12.27 17.89
N VAL A 37 5.00 -11.15 18.59
CA VAL A 37 6.14 -10.31 18.95
C VAL A 37 6.39 -10.45 20.45
N THR A 38 7.66 -10.66 20.81
CA THR A 38 8.12 -10.62 22.20
C THR A 38 8.77 -9.27 22.48
N ILE A 39 8.31 -8.60 23.52
CA ILE A 39 8.77 -7.27 23.95
C ILE A 39 9.50 -7.42 25.28
N VAL A 40 10.71 -6.87 25.35
CA VAL A 40 11.49 -6.69 26.58
C VAL A 40 11.94 -5.23 26.61
N VAL A 41 11.72 -4.56 27.74
CA VAL A 41 12.15 -3.17 27.94
C VAL A 41 13.36 -3.18 28.87
N THR A 42 14.43 -2.50 28.47
CA THR A 42 15.64 -2.30 29.28
C THR A 42 15.77 -0.84 29.66
N ASP A 43 15.99 -0.54 30.94
CA ASP A 43 16.22 0.83 31.42
C ASP A 43 17.68 1.29 31.21
N ALA A 44 17.96 2.56 31.52
CA ALA A 44 19.30 3.13 31.36
C ALA A 44 20.35 2.53 32.32
N GLN A 45 19.92 1.81 33.34
CA GLN A 45 20.77 1.11 34.30
C GLN A 45 21.05 -0.34 33.88
N GLY A 46 20.39 -0.81 32.81
CA GLY A 46 20.55 -2.17 32.27
C GLY A 46 19.58 -3.19 32.85
N ASN A 47 18.60 -2.79 33.67
CA ASN A 47 17.59 -3.71 34.17
C ASN A 47 16.56 -3.97 33.09
N SER A 48 16.13 -5.23 32.94
CA SER A 48 15.15 -5.64 31.93
C SER A 48 13.84 -6.12 32.56
N SER A 49 12.72 -5.83 31.90
CA SER A 49 11.42 -6.38 32.26
C SER A 49 11.34 -7.89 32.04
N ALA A 50 10.31 -8.54 32.61
CA ALA A 50 9.91 -9.85 32.12
C ALA A 50 9.41 -9.74 30.65
N PRO A 51 9.59 -10.77 29.81
CA PRO A 51 9.06 -10.76 28.45
C PRO A 51 7.53 -10.70 28.41
N VAL A 52 7.00 -9.88 27.51
CA VAL A 52 5.56 -9.84 27.18
C VAL A 52 5.38 -10.21 25.71
N THR A 53 4.36 -11.02 25.40
CA THR A 53 4.00 -11.40 24.03
C THR A 53 2.77 -10.64 23.55
N ALA A 54 2.81 -10.13 22.33
CA ALA A 54 1.68 -9.51 21.65
C ALA A 54 1.48 -10.13 20.26
N SER A 55 0.22 -10.19 19.80
CA SER A 55 -0.10 -10.53 18.41
C SER A 55 -0.27 -9.24 17.63
N VAL A 56 0.42 -9.11 16.51
CA VAL A 56 0.32 -7.96 15.60
C VAL A 56 0.11 -8.45 14.17
N VAL A 57 -0.75 -7.78 13.42
CA VAL A 57 -0.84 -7.98 11.97
C VAL A 57 0.02 -6.93 11.32
N ILE A 58 0.97 -7.36 10.48
CA ILE A 58 1.81 -6.46 9.68
C ILE A 58 1.51 -6.77 8.22
N ASP A 59 0.74 -5.88 7.59
CA ASP A 59 0.34 -6.01 6.19
C ASP A 59 0.38 -4.65 5.45
N PRO A 60 1.57 -4.06 5.23
CA PRO A 60 1.70 -2.85 4.43
C PRO A 60 1.79 -3.20 2.93
N LEU A 61 0.65 -3.26 2.24
CA LEU A 61 0.65 -3.33 0.78
C LEU A 61 0.92 -1.96 0.16
N THR A 62 1.94 -1.89 -0.70
CA THR A 62 2.25 -0.69 -1.49
C THR A 62 1.86 -0.92 -2.95
N VAL A 63 1.09 0.01 -3.51
CA VAL A 63 0.78 0.05 -4.95
C VAL A 63 1.61 1.16 -5.59
N SER A 64 2.13 0.90 -6.79
CA SER A 64 2.81 1.89 -7.63
C SER A 64 2.32 1.77 -9.07
N VAL A 65 2.24 2.89 -9.77
CA VAL A 65 1.78 2.94 -11.17
C VAL A 65 2.89 3.49 -12.05
N THR A 66 3.18 2.75 -13.12
CA THR A 66 4.10 3.12 -14.19
C THR A 66 3.49 2.67 -15.52
N ASP A 67 3.72 3.43 -16.58
CA ASP A 67 3.37 3.05 -17.94
C ASP A 67 4.59 3.15 -18.87
N ASP A 68 4.45 2.61 -20.08
CA ASP A 68 5.49 2.62 -21.11
C ASP A 68 5.63 3.98 -21.82
N SER A 69 4.70 4.90 -21.58
CA SER A 69 4.72 6.25 -22.14
C SER A 69 5.64 7.21 -21.38
N GLY A 70 6.16 6.78 -20.22
CA GLY A 70 7.04 7.60 -19.38
C GLY A 70 6.31 8.70 -18.61
N ARG A 71 4.98 8.65 -18.53
CA ARG A 71 4.19 9.62 -17.75
C ARG A 71 4.39 9.37 -16.25
N THR A 72 4.43 10.46 -15.50
CA THR A 72 4.49 10.38 -14.03
C THR A 72 3.09 10.31 -13.44
N TRP A 73 2.82 9.24 -12.70
CA TRP A 73 1.57 9.05 -11.96
C TRP A 73 1.72 9.50 -10.51
N ALA A 74 1.02 10.56 -10.14
CA ALA A 74 0.97 11.07 -8.78
C ALA A 74 -0.20 10.42 -8.02
N ARG A 75 0.07 9.84 -6.85
CA ARG A 75 -0.98 9.30 -5.98
C ARG A 75 -1.84 10.44 -5.42
N VAL A 76 -3.14 10.36 -5.62
CA VAL A 76 -4.16 11.32 -5.16
C VAL A 76 -4.74 10.89 -3.83
N SER A 77 -5.07 9.61 -3.70
CA SER A 77 -5.64 9.03 -2.49
C SER A 77 -5.28 7.55 -2.38
N ASP A 78 -5.37 7.04 -1.16
CA ASP A 78 -5.13 5.64 -0.81
C ASP A 78 -5.85 5.36 0.52
N ASN A 79 -6.68 4.32 0.56
CA ASN A 79 -7.38 3.90 1.77
C ASN A 79 -7.03 2.46 2.21
N GLY A 80 -5.98 1.86 1.65
CA GLY A 80 -5.58 0.49 1.95
C GLY A 80 -6.28 -0.59 1.11
N ALA A 81 -7.25 -0.23 0.26
CA ALA A 81 -7.92 -1.14 -0.69
C ALA A 81 -8.15 -0.51 -2.07
N VAL A 82 -8.20 0.82 -2.13
CA VAL A 82 -8.39 1.59 -3.36
C VAL A 82 -7.40 2.74 -3.36
N ALA A 83 -6.58 2.81 -4.40
CA ALA A 83 -5.70 3.94 -4.67
C ALA A 83 -6.13 4.65 -5.95
N VAL A 84 -6.11 5.98 -5.93
CA VAL A 84 -6.35 6.81 -7.12
C VAL A 84 -5.06 7.50 -7.49
N TYR A 85 -4.68 7.41 -8.75
CA TYR A 85 -3.53 8.08 -9.32
C TYR A 85 -3.96 9.08 -10.39
N ARG A 86 -3.17 10.13 -10.56
CA ARG A 86 -3.36 11.15 -11.58
C ARG A 86 -2.12 11.28 -12.44
N ALA A 87 -2.33 11.36 -13.74
CA ALA A 87 -1.33 11.76 -14.72
C ALA A 87 -1.94 12.78 -15.70
N VAL A 88 -1.12 13.25 -16.64
CA VAL A 88 -1.53 14.13 -17.74
C VAL A 88 -1.18 13.42 -19.05
N ALA A 89 -2.14 13.39 -19.98
CA ALA A 89 -2.01 12.72 -21.27
C ALA A 89 -0.98 13.39 -22.18
#